data_AF-A0A956CNA8-F1
#
_entry.id   AF-A0A956CNA8-F1
#
_cell.length_a   1.000
_cell.length_b   1.000
_cell.length_c   1.000
_cell.angle_alpha   90.00
_cell.angle_beta   90.00
_cell.angle_gamma   90.00
#
_symmetry.space_group_name_H-M   'P 1'
#
loop_
_entity.id
_entity.type
_entity.pdbx_description
1 polymer ?
#
loop_
_entity_poly.entity_id
_entity_poly.type
_entity_poly.pdbx_seq_one_letter_code
_entity_poly.pdbx_strand_id
1 'polypeptide(L)'
;MYRRPHSIRTTAAFLSLLALGTLAARPARADDASGTVTVNPIDLVNGYVNFEIDTAIASALSFHAGLNFLVWDGVWEEHSGDAFAIAPELGLRLYPFLSAPAGLWIGPFVGVAYVSVDNGNDSASTAGVYAGGEIGFTLILFDFLAGSVGAGLGYQDLSAVVDGARIGPHGVL
;
A
#
# COMPACT_ATOMS: atom_id res chain seq x y z
N MET A 1 15.36 19.73 31.19
CA MET A 1 15.23 20.58 29.98
C MET A 1 14.27 19.87 29.05
N TYR A 2 13.02 20.33 28.95
CA TYR A 2 11.93 19.61 28.24
C TYR A 2 12.02 19.97 26.75
N ARG A 3 12.49 19.06 25.88
CA ARG A 3 12.48 19.27 24.43
C ARG A 3 11.03 19.25 23.95
N ARG A 4 10.61 20.29 23.23
CA ARG A 4 9.27 20.34 22.63
C ARG A 4 9.14 19.19 21.63
N PRO A 5 8.00 18.49 21.58
CA PRO A 5 7.76 17.51 20.53
C PRO A 5 7.72 18.22 19.19
N HIS A 6 8.63 17.85 18.29
CA HIS A 6 8.55 18.23 16.89
C HIS A 6 7.34 17.50 16.28
N SER A 7 6.29 18.25 15.95
CA SER A 7 5.15 17.69 15.21
C SER A 7 5.63 17.36 13.80
N ILE A 8 5.89 16.09 13.53
CA ILE A 8 6.08 15.60 12.16
C ILE A 8 4.72 15.73 11.47
N ARG A 9 4.60 16.71 10.58
CA ARG A 9 3.41 16.89 9.73
C ARG A 9 3.65 16.10 8.45
N THR A 10 3.47 14.79 8.50
CA THR A 10 3.51 13.95 7.29
C THR A 10 2.19 14.15 6.54
N THR A 11 2.23 14.87 5.43
CA THR A 11 1.12 14.93 4.48
C THR A 11 1.40 13.83 3.46
N ALA A 12 1.05 12.58 3.78
CA ALA A 12 1.16 11.49 2.82
C ALA A 12 -0.05 11.56 1.88
N ALA A 13 0.18 11.82 0.61
CA ALA A 13 -0.81 11.58 -0.44
C ALA A 13 -0.27 10.38 -1.24
N PHE A 14 -0.91 9.22 -1.13
CA PHE A 14 -0.53 8.05 -1.92
C PHE A 14 -1.11 8.20 -3.33
N LEU A 15 -0.29 8.71 -4.25
CA LEU A 15 -0.59 8.68 -5.68
C LEU A 15 0.02 7.39 -6.25
N SER A 16 -0.74 6.29 -6.22
CA SER A 16 -0.32 4.98 -6.76
C SER A 16 -0.49 4.92 -8.28
N LEU A 17 0.40 5.62 -9.00
CA LEU A 17 0.39 5.61 -10.46
C LEU A 17 1.27 4.49 -11.07
N LEU A 18 0.62 3.52 -11.72
CA LEU A 18 1.19 2.51 -12.63
C LEU A 18 2.01 1.39 -11.97
N ALA A 19 1.35 0.28 -11.65
CA ALA A 19 1.97 -1.01 -11.36
C ALA A 19 2.27 -1.79 -12.66
N LEU A 20 3.53 -2.22 -12.85
CA LEU A 20 3.93 -3.13 -13.93
C LEU A 20 4.11 -4.53 -13.32
N GLY A 21 3.19 -5.45 -13.59
CA GLY A 21 3.23 -6.82 -13.07
C GLY A 21 3.52 -7.84 -14.16
N THR A 22 4.61 -8.61 -14.03
CA THR A 22 4.85 -9.81 -14.85
C THR A 22 4.26 -11.06 -14.18
N LEU A 23 3.18 -11.66 -14.73
CA LEU A 23 2.93 -13.11 -14.62
C LEU A 23 1.93 -13.69 -15.64
N ALA A 24 2.15 -14.96 -15.99
CA ALA A 24 1.43 -15.85 -16.92
C ALA A 24 -0.12 -15.78 -16.89
N ALA A 25 -0.73 -14.78 -17.53
CA ALA A 25 -2.17 -14.68 -17.76
C ALA A 25 -2.66 -15.68 -18.83
N ARG A 26 -3.27 -16.79 -18.41
CA ARG A 26 -4.38 -17.33 -19.21
C ARG A 26 -5.65 -16.55 -18.83
N PRO A 27 -6.58 -16.30 -19.76
CA PRO A 27 -7.90 -15.81 -19.38
C PRO A 27 -8.49 -16.81 -18.38
N ALA A 28 -8.70 -16.37 -17.15
CA ALA A 28 -9.23 -17.19 -16.08
C ALA A 28 -10.62 -17.66 -16.49
N ARG A 29 -10.75 -18.96 -16.77
CA ARG A 29 -12.02 -19.62 -16.62
C ARG A 29 -12.33 -19.58 -15.12
N ALA A 30 -13.57 -19.39 -14.71
CA ALA A 30 -13.95 -19.32 -13.29
C ALA A 30 -13.47 -20.53 -12.44
N ASP A 31 -13.06 -21.63 -13.09
CA ASP A 31 -12.53 -22.85 -12.48
C ASP A 31 -10.98 -22.87 -12.32
N ASP A 32 -10.25 -21.98 -13.00
CA ASP A 32 -8.80 -21.83 -12.88
C ASP A 32 -8.50 -20.51 -12.18
N ALA A 33 -8.22 -20.55 -10.87
CA ALA A 33 -7.82 -19.36 -10.12
C ALA A 33 -6.57 -18.73 -10.75
N SER A 34 -6.73 -17.61 -11.46
CA SER A 34 -5.60 -16.83 -11.98
C SER A 34 -5.13 -15.85 -10.91
N GLY A 35 -3.87 -15.96 -10.52
CA GLY A 35 -3.19 -14.97 -9.67
C GLY A 35 -2.33 -14.03 -10.51
N THR A 36 -2.25 -12.77 -10.10
CA THR A 36 -1.26 -11.82 -10.60
C THR A 36 -0.36 -11.40 -9.46
N VAL A 37 0.92 -11.16 -9.76
CA VAL A 37 1.85 -10.52 -8.85
C VAL A 37 2.22 -9.18 -9.46
N THR A 38 2.04 -8.12 -8.70
CA THR A 38 2.29 -6.75 -9.14
C THR A 38 3.33 -6.09 -8.24
N VAL A 39 4.07 -5.17 -8.85
CA VAL A 39 4.97 -4.25 -8.15
C VAL A 39 4.63 -2.84 -8.61
N ASN A 40 4.65 -1.89 -7.68
CA ASN A 40 4.32 -0.51 -7.96
C ASN A 40 5.60 0.35 -8.02
N PRO A 41 6.19 0.57 -9.20
CA PRO A 41 7.44 1.32 -9.33
C PRO A 41 7.34 2.79 -8.91
N ILE A 42 6.16 3.41 -8.89
CA ILE A 42 6.01 4.79 -8.41
C ILE A 42 6.26 4.90 -6.90
N ASP A 43 6.02 3.82 -6.15
CA ASP A 43 6.21 3.79 -4.71
C ASP A 43 7.69 3.95 -4.36
N LEU A 44 8.58 3.55 -5.27
CA LEU A 44 10.01 3.78 -5.11
C LEU A 44 10.34 5.27 -5.00
N VAL A 45 9.63 6.14 -5.73
CA VAL A 45 9.82 7.60 -5.65
C VAL A 45 9.49 8.11 -4.23
N ASN A 46 8.54 7.45 -3.56
CA ASN A 46 8.10 7.75 -2.20
C ASN A 46 8.89 6.97 -1.13
N GLY A 47 9.98 6.27 -1.49
CA GLY A 47 10.76 5.50 -0.53
C GLY A 47 10.34 4.04 -0.36
N TYR A 48 9.25 3.61 -1.00
CA TYR A 48 8.61 2.33 -0.76
C TYR A 48 8.86 1.28 -1.85
N VAL A 49 8.92 0.02 -1.45
CA VAL A 49 8.76 -1.13 -2.36
C VAL A 49 7.46 -1.82 -1.99
N ASN A 50 6.55 -1.91 -2.95
CA ASN A 50 5.28 -2.62 -2.82
C ASN A 50 5.30 -3.91 -3.64
N PHE A 51 4.84 -4.99 -3.02
CA PHE A 51 4.48 -6.24 -3.69
C PHE A 51 3.02 -6.55 -3.40
N GLU A 52 2.26 -6.90 -4.42
CA GLU A 52 0.88 -7.33 -4.24
C GLU A 52 0.60 -8.60 -5.03
N ILE A 53 -0.21 -9.46 -4.43
CA ILE A 53 -0.79 -10.64 -5.07
C ILE A 53 -2.28 -10.42 -5.17
N ASP A 54 -2.83 -10.51 -6.37
CA ASP A 54 -4.27 -10.41 -6.62
C ASP A 54 -4.79 -11.71 -7.23
N THR A 55 -5.80 -12.31 -6.60
CA THR A 55 -6.36 -13.61 -7.01
C THR A 55 -7.86 -13.48 -7.23
N ALA A 56 -8.32 -13.83 -8.44
CA ALA A 56 -9.75 -13.91 -8.73
C ALA A 56 -10.40 -15.03 -7.89
N ILE A 57 -11.39 -14.67 -7.07
CA ILE A 57 -12.16 -15.60 -6.23
C ILE A 57 -13.60 -15.79 -6.72
N ALA A 58 -14.07 -14.90 -7.60
CA ALA A 58 -15.28 -15.06 -8.39
C ALA A 58 -15.13 -14.31 -9.72
N SER A 59 -16.08 -14.47 -10.63
CA SER A 59 -16.03 -13.81 -11.95
C SER A 59 -15.87 -12.29 -11.86
N ALA A 60 -16.47 -11.64 -10.85
CA ALA A 60 -16.42 -10.20 -10.66
C ALA A 60 -15.68 -9.79 -9.38
N LEU A 61 -14.99 -10.70 -8.69
CA LEU A 61 -14.39 -10.42 -7.38
C LEU A 61 -12.98 -11.02 -7.31
N SER A 62 -12.03 -10.22 -6.85
CA SER A 62 -10.70 -10.69 -6.48
C SER A 62 -10.36 -10.30 -5.05
N PHE A 63 -9.44 -11.06 -4.47
CA PHE A 63 -8.81 -10.78 -3.19
C PHE A 63 -7.37 -10.39 -3.45
N HIS A 64 -6.95 -9.25 -2.91
CA HIS A 64 -5.55 -8.83 -2.98
C HIS A 64 -4.90 -8.83 -1.60
N ALA A 65 -3.62 -9.16 -1.57
CA ALA A 65 -2.76 -9.10 -0.41
C ALA A 65 -1.45 -8.42 -0.80
N GLY A 66 -1.10 -7.36 -0.08
CA GLY A 66 0.04 -6.51 -0.34
C GLY A 66 1.04 -6.50 0.81
N LEU A 67 2.28 -6.15 0.49
CA LEU A 67 3.32 -5.86 1.47
C LEU A 67 4.14 -4.66 1.00
N ASN A 68 4.12 -3.60 1.81
CA ASN A 68 4.89 -2.39 1.58
C ASN A 68 6.10 -2.34 2.50
N PHE A 69 7.25 -1.93 1.97
CA PHE A 69 8.49 -1.72 2.72
C PHE A 69 9.01 -0.32 2.49
N LEU A 70 9.31 0.45 3.54
CA LEU A 70 10.13 1.65 3.40
C LEU A 70 11.59 1.22 3.31
N VAL A 71 12.23 1.50 2.18
CA VAL A 71 13.62 1.08 1.91
C VAL A 71 14.60 2.24 1.80
N TRP A 72 14.12 3.48 1.68
CA TRP A 72 14.93 4.70 1.67
C TRP A 72 14.07 5.95 1.90
N ASP A 73 14.72 7.09 2.18
CA ASP A 73 14.08 8.40 2.23
C ASP A 73 13.70 8.82 0.81
N GLY A 74 12.40 8.78 0.49
CA GLY A 74 11.90 9.10 -0.85
C GLY A 74 12.38 10.47 -1.36
N VAL A 75 12.24 10.70 -2.67
CA VAL A 75 12.80 11.90 -3.36
C VAL A 75 12.34 13.23 -2.75
N TRP A 76 11.17 13.23 -2.10
CA TRP A 76 10.50 14.42 -1.58
C TRP A 76 10.52 14.54 -0.06
N GLU A 77 11.11 13.57 0.64
CA GLU A 77 11.13 13.56 2.09
C GLU A 77 12.54 13.80 2.63
N GLU A 78 12.67 14.81 3.50
CA GLU A 78 13.86 15.00 4.33
C GLU A 78 13.54 14.49 5.74
N HIS A 79 14.02 13.30 6.09
CA HIS A 79 14.00 12.81 7.46
C HIS A 79 15.39 12.97 8.08
N SER A 80 15.42 13.27 9.38
CA SER A 80 16.65 13.17 10.18
C SER A 80 16.68 11.82 10.89
N GLY A 81 17.12 10.76 10.21
CA GLY A 81 17.31 9.43 10.80
C GLY A 81 17.00 8.29 9.82
N ASP A 82 17.48 7.09 10.16
CA ASP A 82 17.20 5.86 9.42
C ASP A 82 15.80 5.37 9.80
N ALA A 83 14.89 5.38 8.83
CA ALA A 83 13.52 4.90 9.00
C ALA A 83 13.34 3.52 8.34
N PHE A 84 12.66 2.63 9.05
CA PHE A 84 12.22 1.34 8.54
C PHE A 84 10.71 1.22 8.74
N ALA A 85 10.00 0.77 7.71
CA ALA A 85 8.59 0.46 7.83
C ALA A 85 8.23 -0.81 7.06
N ILE A 86 7.31 -1.58 7.62
CA ILE A 86 6.66 -2.70 6.95
C ILE A 86 5.15 -2.59 7.15
N ALA A 87 4.40 -2.70 6.06
CA ALA A 87 2.95 -2.56 6.10
C ALA A 87 2.26 -3.62 5.24
N PRO A 88 1.87 -4.78 5.81
CA PRO A 88 0.98 -5.71 5.14
C PRO A 88 -0.42 -5.11 4.97
N GLU A 89 -1.03 -5.41 3.84
CA GLU A 89 -2.36 -4.95 3.43
C GLU A 89 -3.16 -6.13 2.89
N LEU A 90 -4.47 -6.11 3.11
CA LEU A 90 -5.43 -7.03 2.50
C LEU A 90 -6.63 -6.23 1.98
N GLY A 91 -7.22 -6.67 0.88
CA GLY A 91 -8.47 -6.09 0.42
C GLY A 91 -9.19 -6.91 -0.63
N LEU A 92 -10.26 -6.33 -1.16
CA LEU A 92 -11.14 -6.96 -2.14
C LEU A 92 -11.33 -6.02 -3.32
N ARG A 93 -11.35 -6.53 -4.54
CA ARG A 93 -11.64 -5.74 -5.74
C ARG A 93 -12.84 -6.29 -6.47
N LEU A 94 -13.86 -5.46 -6.62
CA LEU A 94 -15.07 -5.72 -7.39
C LEU A 94 -14.91 -5.17 -8.81
N TYR A 95 -15.14 -6.01 -9.82
CA TYR A 95 -15.04 -5.70 -11.24
C TYR A 95 -16.44 -5.58 -11.85
N PRO A 96 -17.08 -4.40 -11.85
CA PRO A 96 -18.49 -4.26 -12.21
C PRO A 96 -18.82 -4.49 -13.70
N PHE A 97 -17.83 -4.37 -14.59
CA PHE A 97 -18.07 -4.37 -16.04
C PHE A 97 -17.36 -5.48 -16.80
N LEU A 98 -16.38 -6.13 -16.18
CA LEU A 98 -15.51 -7.13 -16.79
C LEU A 98 -15.22 -8.24 -15.77
N SER A 99 -14.56 -9.31 -16.21
CA SER A 99 -14.18 -10.39 -15.31
C SER A 99 -12.83 -10.12 -14.65
N ALA A 100 -12.76 -10.34 -13.34
CA ALA A 100 -11.52 -10.28 -12.57
C ALA A 100 -10.45 -11.21 -13.21
N PRO A 101 -9.17 -10.80 -13.24
CA PRO A 101 -8.60 -9.56 -12.69
C PRO A 101 -8.54 -8.40 -13.71
N ALA A 102 -9.27 -8.45 -14.83
CA ALA A 102 -9.18 -7.45 -15.88
C ALA A 102 -10.32 -6.41 -15.80
N GLY A 103 -9.99 -5.15 -16.02
CA GLY A 103 -10.95 -4.06 -16.13
C GLY A 103 -10.94 -3.08 -14.97
N LEU A 104 -11.99 -2.25 -14.93
CA LEU A 104 -12.23 -1.31 -13.84
C LEU A 104 -12.57 -2.08 -12.57
N TRP A 105 -11.99 -1.68 -11.46
CA TRP A 105 -12.29 -2.24 -10.16
C TRP A 105 -12.45 -1.17 -9.09
N ILE A 106 -13.22 -1.50 -8.05
CA ILE A 106 -13.34 -0.73 -6.80
C ILE A 106 -13.21 -1.68 -5.62
N GLY A 107 -12.66 -1.22 -4.51
CA GLY A 107 -12.32 -2.14 -3.44
C GLY A 107 -12.04 -1.49 -2.09
N PRO A 108 -12.50 -2.06 -0.97
CA PRO A 108 -11.98 -1.72 0.33
C PRO A 108 -10.64 -2.42 0.58
N PHE A 109 -9.79 -1.79 1.39
CA PHE A 109 -8.56 -2.38 1.92
C PHE A 109 -8.41 -2.08 3.41
N VAL A 110 -7.66 -2.94 4.09
CA VAL A 110 -7.24 -2.79 5.49
C VAL A 110 -5.80 -3.26 5.63
N GLY A 111 -5.07 -2.68 6.56
CA GLY A 111 -3.72 -3.09 6.84
C GLY A 111 -3.25 -2.70 8.23
N VAL A 112 -2.09 -3.23 8.56
CA VAL A 112 -1.31 -2.82 9.72
C VAL A 112 0.03 -2.30 9.22
N ALA A 113 0.61 -1.35 9.92
CA ALA A 113 1.97 -0.92 9.64
C ALA A 113 2.78 -0.87 10.92
N TYR A 114 4.03 -1.28 10.82
CA TYR A 114 5.05 -1.09 11.84
C TYR A 114 6.08 -0.11 11.29
N VAL A 115 6.43 0.91 12.08
CA VAL A 115 7.41 1.93 11.73
C VAL A 115 8.41 2.03 12.87
N SER A 116 9.69 2.06 12.53
CA SER A 116 10.81 2.29 13.44
C SER A 116 11.68 3.39 12.89
N VAL A 117 12.10 4.31 13.76
CA VAL A 117 12.99 5.42 13.40
C VAL A 117 14.16 5.45 14.39
N ASP A 118 15.38 5.52 13.87
CA ASP A 118 16.62 5.68 14.63
C ASP A 118 17.37 6.92 14.14
N ASN A 119 17.76 7.82 15.05
CA ASN A 119 18.53 9.02 14.73
C ASN A 119 19.96 9.03 15.30
N GLY A 120 20.45 7.86 15.71
CA GLY A 120 21.78 7.63 16.29
C GLY A 120 21.91 7.97 17.78
N ASN A 121 20.96 8.70 18.37
CA ASN A 121 20.94 8.99 19.81
C ASN A 121 19.70 8.43 20.50
N ASP A 122 18.57 8.36 19.80
CA ASP A 122 17.29 7.84 20.27
C ASP A 122 16.63 6.98 19.19
N SER A 123 15.93 5.93 19.61
CA SER A 123 15.12 5.07 18.74
C SER A 123 13.68 5.02 19.22
N ALA A 124 12.72 5.06 18.29
CA ALA A 124 11.30 4.89 18.61
C ALA A 124 10.63 3.99 17.57
N SER A 125 9.65 3.19 18.01
CA SER A 125 8.85 2.37 17.11
C SER A 125 7.38 2.40 17.46
N THR A 126 6.53 2.27 16.45
CA THR A 126 5.08 2.21 16.60
C THR A 126 4.47 1.19 15.66
N ALA A 127 3.29 0.69 16.02
CA ALA A 127 2.44 -0.07 15.13
C ALA A 127 1.07 0.62 15.05
N GLY A 128 0.47 0.56 13.87
CA GLY A 128 -0.83 1.16 13.61
C GLY A 128 -1.67 0.34 12.66
N VAL A 129 -2.91 0.78 12.51
CA VAL A 129 -3.87 0.22 11.56
C VAL A 129 -4.23 1.28 10.54
N TYR A 130 -4.57 0.86 9.34
CA TYR A 130 -5.14 1.72 8.33
C TYR A 130 -6.21 0.96 7.56
N ALA A 131 -7.15 1.70 6.99
CA ALA A 131 -8.24 1.16 6.20
C ALA A 131 -8.72 2.20 5.21
N GLY A 132 -9.16 1.78 4.04
CA GLY A 132 -9.57 2.71 3.01
C GLY A 132 -10.37 2.05 1.89
N GLY A 133 -10.52 2.82 0.83
CA GLY A 133 -11.09 2.35 -0.42
C GLY A 133 -10.27 2.83 -1.59
N GLU A 134 -10.21 2.01 -2.63
CA GLU A 134 -9.51 2.28 -3.86
C GLU A 134 -10.40 2.04 -5.08
N ILE A 135 -10.08 2.75 -6.15
CA ILE A 135 -10.58 2.54 -7.51
C ILE A 135 -9.39 2.41 -8.44
N GLY A 136 -9.49 1.55 -9.42
CA GLY A 136 -8.43 1.40 -10.39
C GLY A 136 -8.84 0.63 -11.62
N PHE A 137 -7.87 0.34 -12.45
CA PHE A 137 -8.06 -0.31 -13.74
C PHE A 137 -6.87 -1.22 -14.05
N THR A 138 -7.17 -2.48 -14.35
CA THR A 138 -6.18 -3.49 -14.72
C THR A 138 -6.32 -3.85 -16.20
N LEU A 139 -5.22 -3.76 -16.94
CA LEU A 139 -5.06 -4.22 -18.31
C LEU A 139 -4.22 -5.49 -18.36
N ILE A 140 -4.73 -6.52 -19.01
CA ILE A 140 -3.92 -7.69 -19.39
C ILE A 140 -3.34 -7.39 -20.77
N LEU A 141 -2.03 -7.18 -20.83
CA LEU A 141 -1.31 -6.81 -22.06
C LEU A 141 -0.90 -8.06 -22.85
N PHE A 142 -0.46 -9.09 -22.15
CA PHE A 142 -0.05 -10.37 -22.72
C PHE A 142 -0.45 -11.51 -21.80
N ASP A 143 -0.25 -12.73 -22.28
CA ASP A 143 -0.40 -13.95 -21.51
C ASP A 143 0.58 -14.06 -20.33
N PHE A 144 1.36 -13.03 -20.01
CA PHE A 144 2.24 -13.00 -18.86
C PHE A 144 2.44 -11.60 -18.25
N LEU A 145 1.69 -10.60 -18.70
CA LEU A 145 1.93 -9.22 -18.31
C LEU A 145 0.60 -8.52 -18.07
N ALA A 146 0.46 -7.97 -16.87
CA ALA A 146 -0.64 -7.09 -16.49
C ALA A 146 -0.08 -5.73 -16.07
N GLY A 147 -0.77 -4.67 -16.46
CA GLY A 147 -0.55 -3.32 -15.94
C GLY A 147 -1.77 -2.89 -15.14
N SER A 148 -1.58 -2.32 -13.96
CA SER A 148 -2.67 -1.77 -13.15
C SER A 148 -2.38 -0.32 -12.78
N VAL A 149 -3.42 0.50 -12.67
CA VAL A 149 -3.32 1.86 -12.13
C VAL A 149 -4.50 2.10 -11.20
N GLY A 150 -4.26 2.73 -10.06
CA GLY A 150 -5.29 2.96 -9.06
C GLY A 150 -5.12 4.29 -8.34
N ALA A 151 -6.14 4.66 -7.59
CA ALA A 151 -6.10 5.73 -6.62
C ALA A 151 -7.01 5.35 -5.46
N GLY A 152 -6.59 5.68 -4.25
CA GLY A 152 -7.34 5.39 -3.05
C GLY A 152 -7.36 6.56 -2.09
N LEU A 153 -8.26 6.45 -1.13
CA LEU A 153 -8.31 7.29 0.04
C LEU A 153 -8.48 6.40 1.27
N GLY A 154 -7.87 6.80 2.38
CA GLY A 154 -7.79 5.96 3.55
C GLY A 154 -7.82 6.73 4.85
N TYR A 155 -8.06 6.03 5.93
CA TYR A 155 -7.83 6.49 7.28
C TYR A 155 -6.70 5.68 7.88
N GLN A 156 -5.79 6.36 8.58
CA GLN A 156 -4.72 5.71 9.34
C GLN A 156 -4.72 6.17 10.79
N ASP A 157 -4.47 5.23 11.71
CA ASP A 157 -4.10 5.50 13.09
C ASP A 157 -2.76 4.81 13.37
N LEU A 158 -1.68 5.54 13.13
CA LEU A 158 -0.30 5.16 13.38
C LEU A 158 0.21 5.91 14.58
N SER A 159 -0.49 5.80 15.71
CA SER A 159 -0.12 6.51 16.92
C SER A 159 0.50 5.62 17.98
N ALA A 160 1.69 6.00 18.45
CA ALA A 160 2.28 5.50 19.68
C ALA A 160 1.83 6.36 20.86
N VAL A 161 1.72 5.76 22.05
CA VAL A 161 1.64 6.52 23.30
C VAL A 161 3.02 6.50 23.95
N VAL A 162 3.68 7.65 23.99
CA VAL A 162 5.00 7.84 24.64
C VAL A 162 4.81 8.87 25.76
N ASP A 163 5.11 8.50 27.00
CA ASP A 163 4.94 9.34 28.20
C ASP A 163 3.54 9.98 28.35
N GLY A 164 2.50 9.24 27.95
CA GLY A 164 1.10 9.71 28.01
C GLY A 164 0.69 10.65 26.88
N ALA A 165 1.59 10.99 25.95
CA ALA A 165 1.30 11.74 24.75
C ALA A 165 1.13 10.80 23.55
N ARG A 166 0.07 11.02 22.75
CA ARG A 166 -0.14 10.31 21.49
C ARG A 166 0.73 10.98 20.41
N ILE A 167 1.70 10.24 19.88
CA ILE A 167 2.67 10.70 18.86
C ILE A 167 2.55 9.79 17.65
N GLY A 168 2.33 10.38 16.47
CA GLY A 168 2.28 9.67 15.20
C GLY A 168 1.14 10.13 14.29
N PRO A 169 1.20 9.80 13.00
CA PRO A 169 0.22 10.25 12.03
C PRO A 169 -1.15 9.60 12.31
N HIS A 170 -2.18 10.44 12.33
CA HIS A 170 -3.57 10.04 12.46
C HIS A 170 -4.43 10.94 11.57
N GLY A 171 -5.33 10.35 10.80
CA GLY A 171 -6.21 11.12 9.92
C GLY A 171 -6.52 10.45 8.59
N VAL A 172 -7.13 11.23 7.71
CA VAL A 172 -7.51 10.84 6.35
C VAL A 172 -6.35 11.14 5.40
N LEU A 173 -6.09 10.20 4.50
CA LEU A 173 -5.16 10.24 3.38
C LEU A 173 -5.94 10.29 2.06
#